data_AF-A0A031JVM9-F1
#
_entry.id   AF-A0A031JVM9-F1
#
_cell.length_a   1.000
_cell.length_b   1.000
_cell.length_c   1.000
_cell.angle_alpha   90.00
_cell.angle_beta   90.00
_cell.angle_gamma   90.00
#
_symmetry.space_group_name_H-M   'P 1'
#
loop_
_entity.id
_entity.type
_entity.pdbx_description
1 polymer ?
#
loop_
_entity_poly.entity_id
_entity_poly.type
_entity_poly.pdbx_seq_one_letter_code
_entity_poly.pdbx_strand_id
1 'polypeptide(L)'
;MSKIAAIIGRILIALIFIFSGAGKLADISATETMIVAAGLPSGLAIPTGLFELLAGLCLAAGFMVRLVAVLLAGFTALTILFFHAQFGDPMQRVMALKNLAIIGGLALAFAHSQMWSHYYAIARERRGEIAARDADARVRDAELRAARAEARADVLAQGQTAHEPRTVVTDVNHDGVPEVRRTGWRNRRWFDW
;
A
#
# COMPACT_ATOMS: atom_id res chain seq x y z
N MET A 1 10.67 1.34 -17.54
CA MET A 1 11.77 0.54 -18.10
C MET A 1 12.52 -0.29 -17.04
N SER A 2 13.13 0.31 -16.01
CA SER A 2 13.93 -0.42 -14.99
C SER A 2 13.22 -1.58 -14.28
N LYS A 3 11.91 -1.45 -13.95
CA LYS A 3 11.15 -2.51 -13.25
C LYS A 3 10.96 -3.78 -14.07
N ILE A 4 10.70 -3.65 -15.38
CA ILE A 4 10.49 -4.80 -16.27
C ILE A 4 11.81 -5.56 -16.41
N ALA A 5 12.93 -4.85 -16.61
CA ALA A 5 14.25 -5.46 -16.68
C ALA A 5 14.62 -6.21 -15.39
N ALA A 6 14.28 -5.66 -14.21
CA ALA A 6 14.50 -6.32 -12.93
C ALA A 6 13.68 -7.62 -12.78
N ILE A 7 12.42 -7.62 -13.22
CA ILE A 7 11.57 -8.82 -13.20
C ILE A 7 12.12 -9.88 -14.15
N ILE A 8 12.47 -9.49 -15.38
CA ILE A 8 13.06 -10.41 -16.37
C ILE A 8 14.36 -11.00 -15.82
N GLY A 9 15.28 -10.17 -15.31
CA GLY A 9 16.53 -10.63 -14.74
C GLY A 9 16.33 -11.63 -13.59
N ARG A 10 15.36 -11.37 -12.71
CA ARG A 10 15.01 -12.28 -11.62
C ARG A 10 14.50 -13.63 -12.13
N ILE A 11 13.63 -13.63 -13.13
CA ILE A 11 13.11 -14.87 -13.73
C ILE A 11 14.23 -15.65 -14.41
N LEU A 12 15.11 -14.99 -15.16
CA LEU A 12 16.24 -15.64 -15.83
C LEU A 12 17.20 -16.30 -14.82
N ILE A 13 17.51 -15.62 -13.72
CA ILE A 13 18.35 -16.20 -12.65
C ILE A 13 17.62 -17.37 -11.98
N ALA A 14 16.33 -17.19 -11.66
CA ALA A 14 15.53 -18.23 -11.02
C ALA A 14 15.43 -19.50 -11.86
N LEU A 15 15.31 -19.38 -13.19
CA LEU A 15 15.24 -20.52 -14.10
C LEU A 15 16.47 -21.44 -13.97
N ILE A 16 17.67 -20.89 -13.78
CA ILE A 16 18.89 -21.69 -13.61
C ILE A 16 18.75 -22.61 -12.39
N PHE A 17 18.27 -22.09 -11.27
CA PHE A 17 18.06 -22.85 -10.04
C PHE A 17 16.91 -23.86 -10.17
N ILE A 18 15.82 -23.49 -10.84
CA ILE A 18 14.68 -24.40 -11.06
C ILE A 18 15.12 -25.61 -11.90
N PHE A 19 15.79 -25.39 -13.03
CA PHE A 19 16.28 -26.48 -13.86
C PHE A 19 17.37 -27.30 -13.16
N SER A 20 18.29 -26.65 -12.44
CA SER A 20 19.34 -27.37 -11.72
C SER A 20 18.79 -28.21 -10.57
N GLY A 21 17.87 -27.67 -9.77
CA GLY A 21 17.21 -28.37 -8.67
C GLY A 21 16.33 -29.52 -9.17
N ALA A 22 15.54 -29.30 -10.23
CA ALA A 22 14.75 -30.35 -10.85
C ALA A 22 15.64 -31.49 -11.41
N GLY A 23 16.78 -31.14 -12.03
CA GLY A 23 17.75 -32.14 -12.49
C GLY A 23 18.33 -32.97 -11.36
N LYS A 24 18.67 -32.35 -10.22
CA LYS A 24 19.17 -33.07 -9.04
C LYS A 24 18.14 -34.03 -8.44
N LEU A 25 16.85 -33.69 -8.50
CA LEU A 25 15.76 -34.54 -8.02
C LEU A 25 15.36 -35.62 -9.02
N ALA A 26 15.60 -35.40 -10.32
CA ALA A 26 15.36 -36.41 -11.34
C ALA A 26 16.38 -37.56 -11.27
N ASP A 27 17.64 -37.25 -10.92
CA ASP A 27 18.69 -38.24 -10.72
C ASP A 27 19.40 -38.02 -9.38
N ILE A 28 18.74 -38.49 -8.33
CA ILE A 28 19.24 -38.42 -6.94
C ILE A 28 20.53 -39.23 -6.81
N SER A 29 20.62 -40.39 -7.47
CA SER A 29 21.79 -41.28 -7.42
C SER A 29 23.05 -40.64 -7.97
N ALA A 30 22.96 -39.98 -9.13
CA ALA A 30 24.10 -39.27 -9.72
C ALA A 30 24.51 -38.07 -8.85
N THR A 31 23.53 -37.34 -8.32
CA THR A 31 23.78 -36.19 -7.43
C THR A 31 24.47 -36.63 -6.15
N GLU A 32 24.03 -37.72 -5.54
CA GLU A 32 24.62 -38.27 -4.32
C GLU A 32 26.04 -38.76 -4.55
N THR A 33 26.29 -39.42 -5.68
CA THR A 33 27.66 -39.83 -6.09
C THR A 33 28.58 -38.61 -6.19
N MET A 34 28.10 -37.52 -6.79
CA MET A 34 28.87 -36.28 -6.93
C MET A 34 29.17 -35.63 -5.56
N ILE A 35 28.18 -35.58 -4.67
CA ILE A 35 28.31 -35.01 -3.31
C ILE A 35 29.33 -35.80 -2.49
N VAL A 36 29.25 -37.13 -2.51
CA VAL A 36 30.21 -37.99 -1.80
C VAL A 36 31.61 -37.84 -2.39
N ALA A 37 31.74 -37.74 -3.72
CA ALA A 37 33.02 -37.49 -4.37
C ALA A 37 33.64 -36.13 -3.99
N ALA A 38 32.81 -35.13 -3.64
CA ALA A 38 33.27 -33.84 -3.12
C ALA A 38 33.63 -33.86 -1.62
N GLY A 39 33.56 -35.02 -0.96
CA GLY A 39 33.91 -35.17 0.46
C GLY A 39 32.81 -34.76 1.44
N LEU A 40 31.56 -34.60 0.97
CA LEU A 40 30.41 -34.27 1.81
C LEU A 40 29.65 -35.54 2.27
N PRO A 41 28.93 -35.49 3.40
CA PRO A 41 28.11 -36.60 3.87
C PRO A 41 27.04 -37.03 2.86
N SER A 42 26.72 -38.33 2.83
CA SER A 42 25.59 -38.88 2.08
C SER A 42 24.25 -38.40 2.64
N GLY A 43 23.18 -38.50 1.84
CA GLY A 43 21.84 -38.03 2.19
C GLY A 43 21.58 -36.55 1.91
N LEU A 44 22.57 -35.79 1.43
CA LEU A 44 22.40 -34.37 1.09
C LEU A 44 21.78 -34.13 -0.30
N ALA A 45 21.68 -35.13 -1.16
CA ALA A 45 21.17 -34.97 -2.53
C ALA A 45 19.71 -34.47 -2.56
N ILE A 46 18.83 -35.08 -1.78
CA ILE A 46 17.42 -34.68 -1.67
C ILE A 46 17.26 -33.26 -1.09
N PRO A 47 17.82 -32.92 0.08
CA PRO A 47 17.63 -31.60 0.66
C PRO A 47 18.26 -30.49 -0.20
N THR A 48 19.40 -30.74 -0.85
CA THR A 48 20.02 -29.74 -1.74
C THR A 48 19.18 -29.51 -2.99
N GLY A 49 18.72 -30.57 -3.66
CA GLY A 49 17.84 -30.46 -4.85
C GLY A 49 16.50 -29.78 -4.52
N LEU A 50 15.88 -30.16 -3.39
CA LEU A 50 14.63 -29.56 -2.95
C LEU A 50 14.80 -28.09 -2.56
N PHE A 51 15.85 -27.77 -1.80
CA PHE A 51 16.18 -26.40 -1.43
C PHE A 51 16.38 -25.53 -2.68
N GLU A 52 17.17 -25.99 -3.64
CA GLU A 52 17.47 -25.23 -4.85
C GLU A 52 16.23 -25.00 -5.72
N LEU A 53 15.38 -26.02 -5.87
CA LEU A 53 14.13 -25.92 -6.62
C LEU A 53 13.15 -24.95 -5.95
N LEU A 54 12.92 -25.10 -4.64
CA LEU A 54 11.99 -24.25 -3.89
C LEU A 54 12.51 -22.81 -3.81
N ALA A 55 13.80 -22.61 -3.55
CA ALA A 55 14.41 -21.29 -3.53
C ALA A 55 14.35 -20.62 -4.91
N GLY A 56 14.61 -21.37 -5.99
CA GLY A 56 14.44 -20.89 -7.36
C GLY A 56 13.01 -20.44 -7.64
N LEU A 57 12.02 -21.25 -7.22
CA LEU A 57 10.61 -20.91 -7.40
C LEU A 57 10.19 -19.69 -6.57
N CYS A 58 10.64 -19.58 -5.31
CA CYS A 58 10.43 -18.40 -4.47
C CYS A 58 11.06 -17.14 -5.09
N LEU A 59 12.25 -17.27 -5.66
CA LEU A 59 12.93 -16.18 -6.36
C LEU A 59 12.13 -15.73 -7.59
N ALA A 60 11.62 -16.66 -8.41
CA ALA A 60 10.78 -16.36 -9.56
C ALA A 60 9.48 -15.64 -9.15
N ALA A 61 8.75 -16.22 -8.19
CA ALA A 61 7.51 -15.67 -7.63
C ALA A 61 7.71 -14.31 -6.97
N GLY A 62 8.95 -13.99 -6.57
CA GLY A 62 9.28 -12.75 -5.88
C GLY A 62 8.97 -12.80 -4.40
N PHE A 63 8.86 -13.98 -3.80
CA PHE A 63 8.63 -14.16 -2.38
C PHE A 63 9.96 -14.11 -1.61
N MET A 64 10.05 -13.27 -0.58
CA MET A 64 11.25 -13.09 0.26
C MET A 64 12.57 -12.97 -0.53
N VAL A 65 12.56 -12.27 -1.68
CA VAL A 65 13.69 -12.19 -2.63
C VAL A 65 15.03 -11.88 -1.98
N ARG A 66 15.07 -11.01 -0.97
CA ARG A 66 16.33 -10.65 -0.28
C ARG A 66 16.93 -11.84 0.46
N LEU A 67 16.11 -12.56 1.23
CA LEU A 67 16.55 -13.74 1.98
C LEU A 67 16.96 -14.85 1.00
N VAL A 68 16.09 -15.14 0.02
CA VAL A 68 16.31 -16.19 -0.98
C VAL A 68 17.56 -15.92 -1.80
N ALA A 69 17.81 -14.66 -2.21
CA ALA A 69 18.99 -14.29 -2.96
C ALA A 69 20.28 -14.49 -2.16
N VAL A 70 20.29 -14.11 -0.88
CA VAL A 70 21.46 -14.33 0.00
C VAL A 70 21.72 -15.82 0.21
N LEU A 71 20.66 -16.60 0.46
CA LEU A 71 20.78 -18.05 0.64
C LEU A 71 21.28 -18.75 -0.63
N LEU A 72 20.72 -18.42 -1.80
CA LEU A 72 21.16 -18.96 -3.09
C LEU A 72 22.58 -18.51 -3.45
N ALA A 73 22.98 -17.29 -3.11
CA ALA A 73 24.33 -16.79 -3.33
C ALA A 73 25.34 -17.55 -2.47
N GLY A 74 25.03 -17.77 -1.18
CA GLY A 74 25.83 -18.61 -0.29
C GLY A 74 25.92 -20.04 -0.79
N PHE A 75 24.80 -20.65 -1.19
CA PHE A 75 24.77 -21.99 -1.78
C PHE A 75 25.66 -22.09 -3.03
N THR A 76 25.54 -21.12 -3.94
CA THR A 76 26.32 -21.09 -5.19
C THR A 76 27.81 -20.90 -4.91
N ALA A 77 28.18 -20.11 -3.90
CA ALA A 77 29.56 -19.96 -3.46
C ALA A 77 30.13 -21.27 -2.90
N LEU A 78 29.35 -22.01 -2.10
CA LEU A 78 29.74 -23.35 -1.63
C LEU A 78 29.93 -24.31 -2.82
N THR A 79 29.06 -24.27 -3.84
CA THR A 79 29.21 -25.10 -5.04
C THR A 79 30.50 -24.81 -5.81
N ILE A 80 30.95 -23.55 -5.84
CA ILE A 80 32.26 -23.20 -6.43
C ILE A 80 33.39 -23.85 -5.61
N LEU A 81 33.33 -23.69 -4.28
CA LEU A 81 34.39 -24.16 -3.39
C LEU A 81 34.55 -25.69 -3.40
N PHE A 82 33.44 -26.44 -3.41
CA PHE A 82 33.48 -27.90 -3.34
C PHE A 82 33.66 -28.57 -4.70
N PHE A 83 33.10 -28.02 -5.79
CA PHE A 83 33.05 -28.71 -7.08
C PHE A 83 33.92 -28.09 -8.18
N HIS A 84 34.45 -26.87 -7.97
CA HIS A 84 35.17 -26.13 -9.02
C HIS A 84 36.50 -25.54 -8.53
N ALA A 85 37.09 -26.11 -7.48
CA ALA A 85 38.34 -25.62 -6.89
C ALA A 85 39.61 -26.03 -7.67
N GLN A 86 39.52 -26.89 -8.69
CA GLN A 86 40.70 -27.25 -9.49
C GLN A 86 40.91 -26.26 -10.63
N PHE A 87 41.58 -25.15 -10.33
CA PHE A 87 41.89 -24.08 -11.30
C PHE A 87 42.87 -24.49 -12.41
N GLY A 88 43.37 -25.74 -12.40
CA GLY A 88 44.20 -26.30 -13.47
C GLY A 88 43.42 -26.67 -14.73
N ASP A 89 42.12 -26.97 -14.61
CA ASP A 89 41.26 -27.31 -15.74
C ASP A 89 40.56 -26.05 -16.29
N PRO A 90 40.76 -25.68 -17.58
CA PRO A 90 40.00 -24.60 -18.22
C PRO A 90 38.49 -24.71 -18.07
N MET A 91 37.91 -25.91 -18.12
CA MET A 91 36.47 -26.11 -18.01
C MET A 91 35.94 -25.77 -16.62
N GLN A 92 36.63 -26.21 -15.57
CA GLN A 92 36.25 -25.91 -14.19
C GLN A 92 36.32 -24.40 -13.90
N ARG A 93 37.32 -23.70 -14.44
CA ARG A 93 37.41 -22.24 -14.32
C ARG A 93 36.23 -21.53 -14.94
N VAL A 94 35.80 -21.94 -16.13
CA VAL A 94 34.63 -21.35 -16.81
C VAL A 94 33.35 -21.59 -16.00
N MET A 95 33.17 -22.79 -15.45
CA MET A 95 32.01 -23.09 -14.60
C MET A 95 32.03 -22.31 -13.28
N ALA A 96 33.20 -22.14 -12.66
CA ALA A 96 33.36 -21.27 -11.48
C ALA A 96 32.98 -19.82 -11.79
N LEU A 97 33.45 -19.28 -12.92
CA LEU A 97 33.12 -17.92 -13.37
C LEU A 97 31.63 -17.77 -13.67
N LYS A 98 30.99 -18.78 -14.27
CA LYS A 98 29.53 -18.80 -14.46
C LYS A 98 28.80 -18.67 -13.12
N ASN A 99 29.19 -19.48 -12.13
CA ASN A 99 28.59 -19.44 -10.80
C ASN A 99 28.87 -18.11 -10.08
N LEU A 100 30.04 -17.52 -10.27
CA LEU A 100 30.36 -16.19 -9.75
C LEU A 100 29.49 -15.09 -10.38
N ALA A 101 29.23 -15.17 -11.69
CA ALA A 101 28.31 -14.26 -12.37
C ALA A 101 26.87 -14.42 -11.84
N ILE A 102 26.43 -15.64 -11.53
CA ILE A 102 25.12 -15.89 -10.90
C ILE A 102 25.05 -15.23 -9.52
N ILE A 103 26.09 -15.33 -8.70
CA ILE A 103 26.17 -14.62 -7.41
C ILE A 103 26.03 -13.11 -7.60
N GLY A 104 26.71 -12.53 -8.61
CA GLY A 104 26.55 -11.12 -8.97
C GLY A 104 25.12 -10.76 -9.36
N GLY A 105 24.45 -11.59 -10.17
CA GLY A 105 23.05 -11.44 -10.51
C GLY A 105 22.12 -11.49 -9.30
N LEU A 106 22.38 -12.40 -8.35
CA LEU A 106 21.64 -12.50 -7.09
C LEU A 106 21.88 -11.29 -6.19
N ALA A 107 23.09 -10.73 -6.15
CA ALA A 107 23.39 -9.50 -5.42
C ALA A 107 22.61 -8.30 -6.00
N LEU A 108 22.47 -8.22 -7.32
CA LEU A 108 21.60 -7.23 -7.97
C LEU A 108 20.13 -7.47 -7.63
N ALA A 109 19.67 -8.73 -7.65
CA ALA A 109 18.31 -9.07 -7.25
C ALA A 109 18.02 -8.68 -5.78
N PHE A 110 19.01 -8.82 -4.89
CA PHE A 110 18.95 -8.36 -3.50
C PHE A 110 18.86 -6.83 -3.41
N ALA A 111 19.68 -6.10 -4.18
CA ALA A 111 19.67 -4.64 -4.18
C ALA A 111 18.35 -4.05 -4.73
N HIS A 112 17.78 -4.68 -5.76
CA HIS A 112 16.57 -4.22 -6.43
C HIS A 112 15.26 -4.73 -5.79
N SER A 113 15.31 -5.61 -4.79
CA SER A 113 14.10 -6.12 -4.12
C SER A 113 13.57 -5.15 -3.06
N GLN A 114 12.90 -4.10 -3.53
CA GLN A 114 12.11 -3.15 -2.74
C GLN A 114 10.78 -3.79 -2.27
N MET A 115 10.85 -4.87 -1.48
CA MET A 115 9.67 -5.57 -0.94
C MET A 115 8.82 -4.67 -0.01
N TRP A 116 9.33 -3.51 0.43
CA TRP A 116 8.64 -2.65 1.39
C TRP A 116 7.94 -1.42 0.78
N SER A 117 8.14 -1.11 -0.50
CA SER A 117 7.58 0.11 -1.10
C SER A 117 6.09 0.01 -1.42
N HIS A 118 5.55 -1.17 -1.69
CA HIS A 118 4.14 -1.31 -2.09
C HIS A 118 3.16 -1.17 -0.91
N TYR A 119 3.54 -1.60 0.30
CA TYR A 119 2.69 -1.43 1.49
C TYR A 119 2.64 0.04 1.96
N TYR A 120 3.76 0.77 1.87
CA TYR A 120 3.79 2.19 2.21
C TYR A 120 3.23 3.11 1.14
N ALA A 121 3.31 2.75 -0.15
CA ALA A 121 2.68 3.55 -1.21
C ALA A 121 1.16 3.60 -1.03
N ILE A 122 0.52 2.44 -0.81
CA ILE A 122 -0.92 2.35 -0.58
C ILE A 122 -1.33 3.06 0.73
N ALA A 123 -0.51 2.97 1.78
CA ALA A 123 -0.78 3.65 3.05
C ALA A 123 -0.61 5.17 2.97
N ARG A 124 0.30 5.69 2.13
CA ARG A 124 0.48 7.13 1.91
C ARG A 124 -0.66 7.72 1.09
N GLU A 125 -1.08 7.03 0.02
CA GLU A 125 -2.22 7.44 -0.80
C GLU A 125 -3.52 7.46 0.03
N ARG A 126 -3.82 6.40 0.79
CA ARG A 126 -5.01 6.38 1.66
C ARG A 126 -4.99 7.46 2.74
N ARG A 127 -3.84 7.76 3.36
CA ARG A 127 -3.75 8.81 4.39
C ARG A 127 -3.99 10.20 3.79
N GLY A 128 -3.51 10.45 2.57
CA GLY A 128 -3.79 11.69 1.84
C GLY A 128 -5.26 11.82 1.46
N GLU A 129 -5.88 10.75 0.96
CA GLU A 129 -7.30 10.73 0.59
C GLU A 129 -8.23 10.89 1.79
N ILE A 130 -7.93 10.26 2.92
CA ILE A 130 -8.72 10.39 4.15
C ILE A 130 -8.60 11.81 4.71
N ALA A 131 -7.39 12.38 4.72
CA ALA A 131 -7.18 13.75 5.17
C ALA A 131 -7.91 14.79 4.29
N ALA A 132 -7.95 14.57 2.97
CA ALA A 132 -8.70 15.41 2.03
C ALA A 132 -10.22 15.28 2.24
N ARG A 133 -10.74 14.06 2.40
CA ARG A 133 -12.17 13.82 2.69
C ARG A 133 -12.61 14.44 4.02
N ASP A 134 -11.77 14.35 5.05
CA ASP A 134 -12.05 14.97 6.34
C ASP A 134 -12.02 16.51 6.26
N ALA A 135 -11.18 17.10 5.41
CA ALA A 135 -11.16 18.54 5.17
C ALA A 135 -12.47 19.00 4.48
N ASP A 136 -12.90 18.30 3.44
CA ASP A 136 -14.17 18.60 2.74
C ASP A 136 -15.39 18.43 3.65
N ALA A 137 -15.37 17.45 4.55
CA ALA A 137 -16.41 17.27 5.56
C ALA A 137 -16.47 18.46 6.52
N ARG A 138 -15.32 18.97 6.99
CA ARG A 138 -15.24 20.14 7.88
C ARG A 138 -15.74 21.42 7.21
N VAL A 139 -15.41 21.62 5.93
CA VAL A 139 -15.91 22.77 5.15
C VAL A 139 -17.41 22.70 5.00
N ARG A 140 -17.94 21.54 4.61
CA ARG A 140 -19.39 21.34 4.44
C ARG A 140 -20.17 21.46 5.74
N ASP A 141 -19.62 21.00 6.87
CA ASP A 141 -20.22 21.23 8.18
C ASP A 141 -20.19 22.72 8.59
N ALA A 142 -19.16 23.47 8.16
CA ALA A 142 -19.10 24.91 8.38
C ALA A 142 -20.13 25.67 7.52
N GLU A 143 -20.28 25.30 6.25
CA GLU A 143 -21.30 25.84 5.35
C GLU A 143 -22.71 25.57 5.87
N LEU A 144 -22.99 24.34 6.32
CA LEU A 144 -24.29 23.99 6.91
C LEU A 144 -24.56 24.77 8.21
N ARG A 145 -23.54 25.06 9.01
CA ARG A 145 -23.67 25.91 10.21
C ARG A 145 -23.95 27.36 9.85
N ALA A 146 -23.27 27.91 8.85
CA ALA A 146 -23.50 29.27 8.35
C ALA A 146 -24.91 29.42 7.77
N ALA A 147 -25.32 28.49 6.89
CA ALA A 147 -26.66 28.49 6.30
C ALA A 147 -27.78 28.38 7.35
N ARG A 148 -27.59 27.57 8.40
CA ARG A 148 -28.54 27.50 9.53
C ARG A 148 -28.58 28.78 10.35
N ALA A 149 -27.45 29.47 10.51
CA ALA A 149 -27.38 30.74 11.22
C ALA A 149 -28.07 31.86 10.44
N GLU A 150 -27.85 31.92 9.12
CA GLU A 150 -28.54 32.85 8.20
C GLU A 150 -30.05 32.59 8.17
N ALA A 151 -30.48 31.34 7.97
CA ALA A 151 -31.90 31.00 8.01
C ALA A 151 -32.57 31.36 9.36
N ARG A 152 -31.85 31.20 10.48
CA ARG A 152 -32.35 31.62 11.80
C ARG A 152 -32.42 33.14 11.92
N ALA A 153 -31.45 33.87 11.37
CA ALA A 153 -31.44 35.33 11.34
C ALA A 153 -32.60 35.87 10.48
N ASP A 154 -32.86 35.27 9.33
CA ASP A 154 -33.98 35.63 8.45
C ASP A 154 -35.34 35.43 9.12
N VAL A 155 -35.52 34.31 9.84
CA VAL A 155 -36.74 34.05 10.63
C VAL A 155 -36.92 35.10 11.73
N LEU A 156 -35.83 35.50 12.39
CA LEU A 156 -35.87 36.56 13.41
C LEU A 156 -36.17 37.93 12.79
N ALA A 157 -35.59 38.25 11.62
CA ALA A 157 -35.83 39.50 10.91
C ALA A 157 -37.28 39.59 10.39
N GLN A 158 -37.82 38.50 9.83
CA GLN A 158 -39.23 38.42 9.42
C GLN A 158 -40.19 38.47 10.61
N GLY A 159 -39.81 37.87 11.75
CA GLY A 159 -40.57 37.98 12.99
C GLY A 159 -40.60 39.41 13.56
N GLN A 160 -39.52 40.17 13.38
CA GLN A 160 -39.45 41.59 13.75
C GLN A 160 -40.26 42.49 12.81
N THR A 161 -40.24 42.24 11.48
CA THR A 161 -41.05 43.02 10.52
C THR A 161 -42.55 42.71 10.63
N ALA A 162 -42.94 41.51 11.08
CA ALA A 162 -44.33 41.17 11.39
C ALA A 162 -44.86 41.84 12.68
N HIS A 163 -43.98 42.36 13.53
CA HIS A 163 -44.33 43.03 14.79
C HIS A 163 -44.03 44.53 14.80
N GLU A 164 -43.70 45.13 13.65
CA GLU A 164 -43.65 46.58 13.52
C GLU A 164 -45.10 47.09 13.65
N PRO A 165 -45.45 47.84 14.72
CA PRO A 165 -46.81 48.32 14.89
C PRO A 165 -47.08 49.35 13.80
N ARG A 166 -47.73 48.90 12.71
CA ARG A 166 -48.32 49.77 11.71
C ARG A 166 -49.31 50.69 12.41
N THR A 167 -48.91 51.93 12.68
CA THR A 167 -49.83 53.01 13.04
C THR A 167 -50.68 53.30 11.83
N VAL A 168 -51.86 52.69 11.76
CA VAL A 168 -52.90 53.06 10.83
C VAL A 168 -53.48 54.38 11.32
N VAL A 169 -53.17 55.47 10.62
CA VAL A 169 -53.80 56.77 10.83
C VAL A 169 -55.08 56.79 10.01
N THR A 170 -56.22 56.77 10.69
CA THR A 170 -57.53 57.02 10.09
C THR A 170 -58.11 58.26 10.75
N ASP A 171 -58.35 59.30 9.96
CA ASP A 171 -59.24 60.40 10.36
C ASP A 171 -60.68 59.87 10.25
N VAL A 172 -61.24 59.49 11.39
CA VAL A 172 -62.57 58.87 11.48
C VAL A 172 -63.68 59.94 11.48
N ASN A 173 -63.34 61.20 11.78
CA ASN A 173 -64.32 62.25 12.08
C ASN A 173 -64.30 63.40 11.06
N HIS A 174 -63.35 63.40 10.11
CA HIS A 174 -63.13 64.45 9.11
C HIS A 174 -62.92 65.85 9.71
N ASP A 175 -62.23 65.93 10.85
CA ASP A 175 -61.85 67.19 11.50
C ASP A 175 -60.41 67.62 11.17
N GLY A 176 -59.66 66.80 10.42
CA GLY A 176 -58.29 67.09 9.99
C GLY A 176 -57.24 66.85 11.07
N VAL A 177 -57.58 66.23 12.20
CA VAL A 177 -56.62 65.88 13.27
C VAL A 177 -56.36 64.37 13.27
N PRO A 178 -55.10 63.91 13.11
CA PRO A 178 -54.80 62.48 13.07
C PRO A 178 -54.86 61.84 14.47
N GLU A 179 -55.78 60.89 14.67
CA GLU A 179 -55.87 60.09 15.90
C GLU A 179 -55.10 58.75 15.81
N VAL A 180 -54.43 58.38 16.90
CA VAL A 180 -53.64 57.14 17.01
C VAL A 180 -54.41 56.10 17.84
N ARG A 181 -55.02 55.10 17.20
CA ARG A 181 -55.56 53.93 17.91
C ARG A 181 -54.47 52.88 18.15
N ARG A 182 -54.07 52.70 19.42
CA ARG A 182 -53.32 51.51 19.85
C ARG A 182 -54.29 50.33 20.05
N THR A 183 -54.34 49.42 19.09
CA THR A 183 -55.02 48.13 19.25
C THR A 183 -54.19 47.21 20.15
N GLY A 184 -54.42 47.34 21.46
CA GLY A 184 -53.85 46.47 22.49
C GLY A 184 -54.48 45.07 22.48
N TRP A 185 -53.59 44.08 22.39
CA TRP A 185 -53.82 42.64 22.47
C TRP A 185 -54.76 42.23 23.62
N ARG A 186 -55.88 41.56 23.30
CA ARG A 186 -56.85 41.08 24.29
C ARG A 186 -56.41 39.73 24.87
N ASN A 187 -55.92 39.77 26.11
CA ASN A 187 -55.55 38.62 26.94
C ASN A 187 -56.60 37.48 26.89
N ARG A 188 -56.19 36.27 26.47
CA ARG A 188 -56.91 35.02 26.77
C ARG A 188 -56.09 34.23 27.79
N ARG A 189 -56.40 34.40 29.08
CA ARG A 189 -56.12 33.40 30.12
C ARG A 189 -57.41 32.66 30.39
N TRP A 190 -57.46 31.37 30.06
CA TRP A 190 -58.53 30.46 30.46
C TRP A 190 -57.87 29.13 30.80
N PHE A 191 -57.82 28.82 32.10
CA PHE A 191 -57.88 27.51 32.78
C PHE A 191 -57.11 27.58 34.09
N ASP A 192 -57.85 27.72 35.20
CA ASP A 192 -57.50 27.24 36.55
C ASP A 192 -58.84 26.93 37.25
N TRP A 193 -59.15 25.64 37.44
CA TRP A 193 -60.07 25.12 38.47
C TRP A 193 -59.33 23.97 39.16
#